data_AF-A0A923KU22-F1
#
_entry.id   AF-A0A923KU22-F1
#
_cell.length_a   1.000
_cell.length_b   1.000
_cell.length_c   1.000
_cell.angle_alpha   90.00
_cell.angle_beta   90.00
_cell.angle_gamma   90.00
#
_symmetry.space_group_name_H-M   'P 1'
#
loop_
_entity.id
_entity.type
_entity.pdbx_description
1 polymer ?
#
loop_
_entity_poly.entity_id
_entity_poly.type
_entity_poly.pdbx_seq_one_letter_code
_entity_poly.pdbx_strand_id
1 'polypeptide(L)' 'MLTTEMKRQVFLKLRTENYRASLRLEGLEPRTVSTTKSTTKPVVLKSKHVR' A
#
# COMPACT_ATOMS: atom_id res chain seq x y z
N MET A 1 -11.82 16.76 -24.48
CA MET A 1 -10.53 16.43 -23.82
C MET A 1 -10.52 17.03 -22.42
N LEU A 2 -9.95 16.33 -21.44
CA LEU A 2 -9.78 16.89 -20.08
C LEU A 2 -8.68 17.96 -20.10
N THR A 3 -8.91 19.05 -19.36
CA THR A 3 -7.89 20.08 -19.13
C THR A 3 -6.74 19.53 -18.29
N THR A 4 -5.58 20.19 -18.34
CA THR A 4 -4.40 19.82 -17.53
C THR A 4 -4.72 19.77 -16.05
N GLU A 5 -5.54 20.71 -15.56
CA GLU A 5 -5.95 20.76 -14.15
C GLU A 5 -6.87 19.59 -13.78
N MET A 6 -7.84 19.24 -14.65
CA MET A 6 -8.69 18.08 -14.41
C MET A 6 -7.88 16.78 -14.36
N LYS A 7 -6.89 16.62 -15.25
CA LYS A 7 -5.98 15.46 -15.23
C LYS A 7 -5.17 15.41 -13.93
N ARG A 8 -4.68 16.54 -13.45
CA ARG A 8 -3.95 16.64 -12.18
C ARG A 8 -4.81 16.24 -10.98
N GLN A 9 -6.06 16.69 -10.93
CA GLN A 9 -7.00 16.32 -9.86
C GLN A 9 -7.30 14.83 -9.85
N VAL A 10 -7.50 14.22 -11.03
CA VAL A 10 -7.72 12.76 -11.14
C VAL A 10 -6.49 11.99 -10.69
N PHE A 11 -5.29 12.40 -11.11
CA PHE A 11 -4.03 11.78 -10.67
C PHE A 11 -3.87 11.83 -9.15
N LEU A 12 -4.08 13.00 -8.52
CA LEU A 12 -3.94 13.15 -7.07
C LEU A 12 -4.92 12.27 -6.29
N LYS A 13 -6.13 12.06 -6.80
CA LYS A 13 -7.14 11.18 -6.19
C LYS A 13 -6.74 9.70 -6.27
N LEU A 14 -6.22 9.25 -7.42
CA LEU A 14 -6.01 7.82 -7.69
C LEU A 14 -4.59 7.32 -7.39
N ARG A 15 -3.58 8.21 -7.28
CA ARG A 15 -2.16 7.82 -7.17
C ARG A 15 -1.87 6.81 -6.05
N THR A 16 -2.52 6.98 -4.89
CA THR A 16 -2.27 6.13 -3.71
C THR A 16 -2.88 4.75 -3.90
N GLU A 17 -4.08 4.68 -4.47
CA GLU A 17 -4.75 3.42 -4.74
C GLU A 17 -4.04 2.65 -5.84
N ASN A 18 -3.65 3.33 -6.92
CA ASN A 18 -2.88 2.73 -8.00
C ASN A 18 -1.55 2.19 -7.50
N TYR A 19 -0.82 2.94 -6.67
CA TYR A 19 0.42 2.44 -6.07
C TYR A 19 0.20 1.16 -5.25
N ARG A 20 -0.87 1.11 -4.43
CA ARG A 20 -1.21 -0.10 -3.68
C ARG A 20 -1.63 -1.26 -4.58
N ALA A 21 -2.37 -0.98 -5.65
CA ALA A 21 -2.76 -1.99 -6.63
C ALA A 21 -1.53 -2.55 -7.37
N SER A 22 -0.60 -1.68 -7.78
CA SER A 22 0.68 -2.08 -8.39
C SER A 22 1.48 -3.01 -7.49
N LEU A 23 1.62 -2.66 -6.20
CA LEU A 23 2.31 -3.54 -5.25
C LEU A 23 1.66 -4.92 -5.14
N ARG A 24 0.32 -5.00 -5.12
CA ARG A 24 -0.38 -6.30 -5.08
C ARG A 24 -0.14 -7.14 -6.32
N LEU A 25 -0.06 -6.51 -7.50
CA LEU A 25 0.25 -7.22 -8.75
C LEU A 25 1.68 -7.79 -8.73
N GLU A 26 2.59 -7.12 -8.04
CA GLU A 26 3.97 -7.60 -7.81
C GLU A 26 4.07 -8.62 -6.66
N GLY A 27 2.94 -9.00 -6.05
CA GLY A 27 2.91 -9.93 -4.91
C GLY A 27 3.38 -9.30 -3.59
N LEU A 28 3.52 -7.98 -3.54
CA LEU A 28 3.88 -7.23 -2.35
C LEU A 28 2.62 -6.73 -1.63
N GLU A 29 2.48 -7.07 -0.35
CA GLU A 29 1.38 -6.54 0.45
C GLU A 29 1.64 -5.06 0.80
N PRO A 30 0.81 -4.12 0.30
CA PRO A 30 0.99 -2.70 0.60
C PRO A 30 0.77 -2.51 2.10
N ARG A 31 1.78 -1.96 2.79
CA ARG A 31 1.66 -1.61 4.21
C ARG A 31 0.45 -0.69 4.36
N THR A 32 -0.62 -1.20 4.97
CA THR A 32 -1.79 -0.40 5.31
C THR A 32 -1.31 0.64 6.31
N VAL A 33 -1.15 1.88 5.85
CA VAL A 33 -0.89 3.02 6.75
C VAL A 33 -2.19 3.23 7.52
N SER A 34 -2.35 2.45 8.59
CA SER A 34 -3.42 2.61 9.56
C SER A 34 -3.10 3.88 10.34
N THR A 35 -3.80 4.96 10.05
CA THR A 35 -4.00 6.04 11.01
C THR A 35 -4.59 5.42 12.27
N THR A 36 -3.74 5.21 13.27
CA THR A 36 -4.03 4.89 14.67
C THR A 36 -5.09 3.82 14.93
N LYS A 37 -4.63 2.60 15.17
CA LYS A 37 -4.93 1.85 16.41
C LYS A 37 -3.94 0.69 16.50
N SER A 38 -3.22 0.64 17.60
CA SER A 38 -2.43 -0.50 18.05
C SER A 38 -3.30 -1.76 18.04
N THR A 39 -3.12 -2.61 17.04
CA THR A 39 -3.53 -4.00 17.13
C THR A 39 -2.42 -4.80 16.48
N THR A 40 -1.49 -5.19 17.35
CA THR A 40 -0.48 -6.23 17.16
C THR A 40 -1.09 -7.38 16.38
N LYS A 41 -0.74 -7.51 15.10
CA LYS A 41 -0.75 -8.82 14.44
C LYS A 41 0.65 -9.38 14.62
N PRO A 42 0.82 -10.58 15.21
CA PRO A 42 2.14 -11.18 15.29
C PRO A 42 2.56 -11.53 13.87
N VAL A 43 3.52 -10.78 13.34
CA VAL A 43 4.33 -11.25 12.23
C VAL A 43 5.09 -12.44 12.81
N VAL A 44 4.62 -13.65 12.49
CA VAL A 44 5.34 -14.90 12.78
C VAL A 44 6.60 -14.87 11.93
N LEU A 45 7.65 -14.25 12.45
CA LEU A 45 9.00 -14.43 11.99
C LEU A 45 9.36 -15.88 12.31
N LYS A 46 9.34 -16.74 11.28
CA LYS A 46 9.89 -18.09 11.34
C LYS A 46 11.40 -17.99 11.58
N SER A 47 11.83 -17.86 12.83
CA SER A 47 13.20 -18.12 13.21
C SER A 47 13.37 -19.61 13.38
N LYS A 48 13.84 -20.29 12.32
CA LYS A 48 14.54 -21.56 12.50
C LYS A 48 15.93 -21.20 13.01
N HIS A 49 16.17 -21.35 14.30
CA HIS A 49 17.54 -21.45 14.79
C HIS A 49 17.79 -22.88 15.27
N VAL A 50 18.57 -23.59 14.46
CA VAL A 50 19.18 -24.88 14.75
C VAL A 50 20.55 -24.57 15.33
N ARG A 51 20.77 -24.90 16.60
CA ARG A 51 22.02 -25.51 17.06
C ARG A 51 21.81 -26.23 18.38
#